data_AF-A0A3M2LPT4-F1
#
_entry.id   AF-A0A3M2LPT4-F1
#
_cell.length_a   1.000
_cell.length_b   1.000
_cell.length_c   1.000
_cell.angle_alpha   90.00
_cell.angle_beta   90.00
_cell.angle_gamma   90.00
#
_symmetry.space_group_name_H-M   'P 1'
#
loop_
_entity.id
_entity.type
_entity.pdbx_description
1 polymer ?
#
loop_
_entity_poly.entity_id
_entity_poly.type
_entity_poly.pdbx_seq_one_letter_code
_entity_poly.pdbx_strand_id
1 'polypeptide(L)'
;MLSKDEADDLATSLCGIVSDYPMDDPTVVLQGCADRLAADPGGPGRAGLVVILTATTPYATSGRIEAPELLVDMAAALRAARETLDADACDGGHPHADSAAWDAAEAVTVGAHLLTEEGKTSLDPDEYDEEFDLPLEAWICPKALSAIAAEGVATLEEGLQRMTHSL
;
A
#
# COMPACT_ATOMS: atom_id res chain seq x y z
N MET A 1 16.68 2.89 -4.23
CA MET A 1 15.74 3.97 -3.85
C MET A 1 15.20 4.53 -5.14
N LEU A 2 13.88 4.74 -5.23
CA LEU A 2 13.25 5.38 -6.38
C LEU A 2 13.58 6.87 -6.38
N SER A 3 13.59 7.49 -7.55
CA SER A 3 13.51 8.95 -7.67
C SER A 3 12.08 9.44 -7.42
N LYS A 4 11.92 10.75 -7.18
CA LYS A 4 10.59 11.38 -7.09
C LYS A 4 9.77 11.16 -8.36
N ASP A 5 10.36 11.37 -9.54
CA ASP A 5 9.68 11.15 -10.81
C ASP A 5 9.20 9.70 -10.96
N GLU A 6 10.01 8.72 -10.54
CA GLU A 6 9.61 7.30 -10.56
C GLU A 6 8.48 7.00 -9.55
N ALA A 7 8.42 7.73 -8.44
CA ALA A 7 7.33 7.61 -7.47
C ALA A 7 6.03 8.25 -7.99
N ASP A 8 6.11 9.41 -8.66
CA ASP A 8 4.96 10.08 -9.26
C ASP A 8 4.39 9.28 -10.46
N ASP A 9 5.26 8.68 -11.27
CA ASP A 9 4.87 7.74 -12.32
C ASP A 9 4.16 6.51 -11.73
N LEU A 10 4.73 5.93 -10.66
CA LEU A 10 4.10 4.81 -9.96
C LEU A 10 2.73 5.20 -9.37
N ALA A 11 2.61 6.38 -8.76
CA ALA A 11 1.34 6.89 -8.26
C ALA A 11 0.30 6.98 -9.39
N THR A 12 0.70 7.49 -10.56
CA THR A 12 -0.17 7.59 -11.74
C THR A 12 -0.67 6.22 -12.20
N SER A 13 0.23 5.22 -12.31
CA SER A 13 -0.15 3.85 -12.68
C SER A 13 -1.10 3.23 -11.66
N LEU A 14 -0.81 3.38 -10.36
CA LEU A 14 -1.65 2.86 -9.27
C LEU A 14 -3.03 3.53 -9.20
N CYS A 15 -3.10 4.85 -9.40
CA CYS A 15 -4.35 5.60 -9.51
C CYS A 15 -5.21 5.06 -10.64
N GLY A 16 -4.61 4.76 -11.80
CA GLY A 16 -5.29 4.08 -12.91
C GLY A 16 -5.87 2.72 -12.50
N ILE A 17 -5.09 1.91 -11.77
CA ILE A 17 -5.54 0.60 -11.27
C ILE A 17 -6.75 0.74 -10.33
N VAL A 18 -6.63 1.53 -9.25
CA VAL A 18 -7.71 1.66 -8.25
C VAL A 18 -8.95 2.34 -8.81
N SER A 19 -8.81 3.14 -9.89
CA SER A 19 -9.92 3.77 -10.62
C SER A 19 -10.51 2.90 -11.74
N ASP A 20 -10.06 1.65 -11.89
CA ASP A 20 -10.47 0.73 -12.97
C ASP A 20 -10.19 1.26 -14.39
N TYR A 21 -9.12 2.03 -14.54
CA TYR A 21 -8.62 2.54 -15.81
C TYR A 21 -7.09 2.40 -15.87
N PRO A 22 -6.55 1.17 -15.83
CA PRO A 22 -5.12 0.95 -15.77
C PRO A 22 -4.43 1.40 -17.07
N MET A 23 -3.35 2.17 -16.93
CA MET A 23 -2.51 2.60 -18.04
C MET A 23 -1.40 1.58 -18.37
N ASP A 24 -0.98 0.84 -17.35
CA ASP A 24 0.01 -0.24 -17.42
C ASP A 24 -0.62 -1.58 -17.01
N ASP A 25 0.08 -2.69 -17.24
CA ASP A 25 -0.37 -4.02 -16.78
C ASP A 25 -0.44 -4.06 -15.24
N PRO A 26 -1.65 -4.19 -14.65
CA PRO A 26 -1.81 -4.20 -13.20
C PRO A 26 -1.02 -5.33 -12.53
N THR A 27 -0.89 -6.48 -13.19
CA THR A 27 -0.16 -7.63 -12.64
C THR A 27 1.30 -7.28 -12.44
N VAL A 28 1.92 -6.63 -13.43
CA VAL A 28 3.34 -6.24 -13.39
C VAL A 28 3.58 -5.16 -12.33
N VAL A 29 2.72 -4.14 -12.27
CA VAL A 29 2.86 -3.04 -11.30
C VAL A 29 2.73 -3.57 -9.87
N LEU A 30 1.67 -4.34 -9.60
CA LEU A 30 1.41 -4.88 -8.25
C LEU A 30 2.46 -5.92 -7.84
N GLN A 31 2.91 -6.79 -8.74
CA GLN A 31 4.00 -7.71 -8.46
C GLN A 31 5.29 -6.96 -8.14
N GLY A 32 5.60 -5.89 -8.89
CA GLY A 32 6.77 -5.05 -8.61
C GLY A 32 6.74 -4.43 -7.21
N CYS A 33 5.56 -4.03 -6.72
CA CYS A 33 5.39 -3.58 -5.34
C CYS A 33 5.56 -4.71 -4.31
N ALA A 34 4.98 -5.89 -4.58
CA ALA A 34 5.11 -7.05 -3.71
C ALA A 34 6.57 -7.51 -3.59
N ASP A 35 7.29 -7.62 -4.70
CA ASP A 35 8.70 -8.01 -4.76
C ASP A 35 9.60 -7.02 -3.99
N ARG A 36 9.36 -5.71 -4.14
CA ARG A 36 10.08 -4.68 -3.40
C ARG A 36 9.87 -4.82 -1.89
N LEU A 37 8.64 -5.09 -1.45
CA LEU A 37 8.34 -5.25 -0.03
C LEU A 37 8.92 -6.56 0.52
N ALA A 38 8.85 -7.65 -0.25
CA ALA A 38 9.42 -8.93 0.12
C ALA A 38 10.96 -8.89 0.24
N ALA A 39 11.61 -8.08 -0.60
CA ALA A 39 13.07 -7.92 -0.58
C ALA A 39 13.58 -7.18 0.67
N ASP A 40 12.79 -6.25 1.22
CA ASP A 40 13.15 -5.45 2.39
C ASP A 40 11.93 -5.13 3.27
N PRO A 41 11.36 -6.13 3.97
CA PRO A 41 10.09 -5.99 4.69
C PRO A 41 10.15 -5.01 5.87
N GLY A 42 11.34 -4.71 6.38
CA GLY A 42 11.58 -3.73 7.45
C GLY A 42 12.17 -2.41 6.96
N GLY A 43 12.30 -2.24 5.64
CA GLY A 43 13.04 -1.17 4.99
C GLY A 43 12.38 0.21 5.02
N PRO A 44 13.08 1.24 4.54
CA PRO A 44 12.59 2.61 4.51
C PRO A 44 11.33 2.82 3.65
N GLY A 45 11.07 1.92 2.68
CA GLY A 45 9.87 1.93 1.84
C GLY A 45 8.69 1.12 2.38
N ARG A 46 8.83 0.46 3.54
CA ARG A 46 7.81 -0.46 4.10
C ARG A 46 6.44 0.20 4.21
N ALA A 47 6.37 1.39 4.79
CA ALA A 47 5.10 2.08 5.03
C ALA A 47 4.33 2.30 3.72
N GLY A 48 5.01 2.86 2.71
CA GLY A 48 4.42 3.12 1.40
C GLY A 48 3.93 1.85 0.71
N LEU A 49 4.75 0.80 0.68
CA LEU A 49 4.38 -0.46 0.05
C LEU A 49 3.23 -1.19 0.76
N VAL A 50 3.16 -1.13 2.10
CA VAL A 50 2.02 -1.68 2.86
C VAL A 50 0.72 -0.97 2.48
N VAL A 51 0.74 0.36 2.40
CA VAL A 51 -0.42 1.16 1.99
C VAL A 51 -0.83 0.83 0.55
N ILE A 52 0.12 0.87 -0.40
CA ILE A 52 -0.13 0.55 -1.82
C ILE A 52 -0.77 -0.82 -1.99
N LEU A 53 -0.16 -1.87 -1.42
CA LEU A 53 -0.64 -3.23 -1.60
C LEU A 53 -2.00 -3.44 -0.95
N THR A 54 -2.29 -2.78 0.17
CA THR A 54 -3.59 -2.87 0.85
C THR A 54 -4.67 -2.13 0.07
N ALA A 55 -4.42 -0.89 -0.35
CA ALA A 55 -5.36 -0.07 -1.12
C ALA A 55 -5.73 -0.68 -2.49
N THR A 56 -4.85 -1.50 -3.05
CA THR A 56 -5.07 -2.17 -4.35
C THR A 56 -5.75 -3.54 -4.23
N THR A 57 -5.96 -4.07 -3.01
CA THR A 57 -6.60 -5.38 -2.81
C THR A 57 -8.02 -5.49 -3.40
N PRO A 58 -8.90 -4.46 -3.40
CA PRO A 58 -10.20 -4.57 -4.04
C PRO A 58 -10.09 -4.80 -5.54
N TYR A 59 -9.14 -4.15 -6.22
CA TYR A 59 -8.88 -4.38 -7.64
C TYR A 59 -8.28 -5.78 -7.88
N ALA A 60 -7.23 -6.13 -7.13
CA ALA A 60 -6.52 -7.40 -7.27
C ALA A 60 -7.45 -8.61 -7.09
N THR A 61 -8.44 -8.50 -6.20
CA THR A 61 -9.39 -9.58 -5.90
C THR A 61 -10.71 -9.49 -6.67
N SER A 62 -10.84 -8.53 -7.61
CA SER A 62 -12.09 -8.28 -8.35
C SER A 62 -12.36 -9.28 -9.49
N GLY A 63 -11.40 -10.15 -9.80
CA GLY A 63 -11.44 -11.04 -10.97
C GLY A 63 -10.96 -10.39 -12.28
N ARG A 64 -10.51 -9.13 -12.24
CA ARG A 64 -9.82 -8.48 -13.37
C ARG A 64 -8.42 -9.00 -13.61
N ILE A 65 -7.77 -9.50 -12.55
CA ILE A 65 -6.47 -10.15 -12.61
C ILE A 65 -6.69 -11.66 -12.41
N GLU A 66 -6.32 -12.46 -13.40
CA GLU A 66 -6.40 -13.92 -13.35
C GLU A 66 -5.05 -14.56 -12.95
N ALA A 67 -4.42 -14.02 -11.90
CA ALA A 67 -3.10 -14.44 -11.42
C ALA A 67 -3.14 -14.78 -9.92
N PRO A 68 -3.54 -16.01 -9.53
CA PRO A 68 -3.60 -16.44 -8.12
C PRO A 68 -2.27 -16.27 -7.38
N GLU A 69 -1.15 -16.47 -8.07
CA GLU A 69 0.21 -16.29 -7.54
C GLU A 69 0.48 -14.86 -7.08
N LEU A 70 -0.04 -13.84 -7.78
CA LEU A 70 0.09 -12.45 -7.36
C LEU A 70 -0.53 -12.23 -5.98
N LEU A 71 -1.72 -12.79 -5.73
CA LEU A 71 -2.41 -12.65 -4.45
C LEU A 71 -1.63 -13.33 -3.31
N VAL A 72 -1.02 -14.48 -3.61
CA VAL A 72 -0.13 -15.19 -2.67
C VAL A 72 1.08 -14.34 -2.33
N ASP A 73 1.73 -13.75 -3.33
CA ASP A 73 2.95 -12.95 -3.16
C ASP A 73 2.67 -11.64 -2.41
N MET A 74 1.61 -10.93 -2.79
CA MET A 74 1.15 -9.73 -2.07
C MET A 74 0.87 -10.04 -0.60
N ALA A 75 0.15 -11.14 -0.31
CA ALA A 75 -0.16 -11.53 1.07
C ALA A 75 1.09 -11.94 1.83
N ALA A 76 2.04 -12.64 1.19
CA ALA A 76 3.31 -13.02 1.81
C ALA A 76 4.15 -11.79 2.16
N ALA A 77 4.26 -10.82 1.26
CA ALA A 77 4.99 -9.58 1.48
C ALA A 77 4.38 -8.74 2.62
N LEU A 78 3.05 -8.60 2.66
CA LEU A 78 2.36 -7.91 3.75
C LEU A 78 2.54 -8.60 5.11
N ARG A 79 2.51 -9.94 5.17
CA ARG A 79 2.79 -10.68 6.41
C ARG A 79 4.22 -10.44 6.88
N ALA A 80 5.20 -10.54 5.98
CA ALA A 80 6.60 -10.29 6.31
C ALA A 80 6.82 -8.86 6.83
N ALA A 81 6.21 -7.86 6.17
CA ALA A 81 6.28 -6.47 6.63
C ALA A 81 5.68 -6.29 8.02
N ARG A 82 4.52 -6.90 8.27
CA ARG A 82 3.83 -6.83 9.57
C ARG A 82 4.67 -7.42 10.70
N GLU A 83 5.43 -8.49 10.47
CA GLU A 83 6.33 -9.08 11.47
C GLU A 83 7.46 -8.13 11.90
N THR A 84 7.78 -7.11 11.12
CA THR A 84 8.78 -6.09 11.45
C THR A 84 8.24 -4.88 12.21
N LEU A 85 6.93 -4.84 12.45
CA LEU A 85 6.25 -3.72 13.12
C LEU A 85 6.08 -4.01 14.61
N ASP A 86 6.53 -3.08 15.45
CA ASP A 86 6.19 -3.06 16.87
C ASP A 86 4.96 -2.17 17.08
N ALA A 87 3.76 -2.78 17.05
CA ALA A 87 2.51 -2.04 17.22
C ALA A 87 2.35 -1.41 18.61
N ASP A 88 3.01 -1.97 19.63
CA ASP A 88 2.95 -1.49 21.02
C ASP A 88 3.86 -0.27 21.25
N ALA A 89 4.76 0.04 20.31
CA ALA A 89 5.61 1.23 20.35
C ALA A 89 4.83 2.55 20.18
N CYS A 90 3.60 2.49 19.65
CA CYS A 90 2.73 3.66 19.51
C CYS A 90 1.79 3.80 20.72
N ASP A 91 1.84 4.94 21.40
CA ASP A 91 0.97 5.28 22.54
C ASP A 91 -0.44 5.72 22.12
N GLY A 92 -0.66 5.93 20.82
CA GLY A 92 -1.92 6.38 20.23
C GLY A 92 -2.20 7.89 20.36
N GLY A 93 -1.18 8.70 20.67
CA GLY A 93 -1.30 10.15 20.87
C GLY A 93 -1.47 10.99 19.59
N HIS A 94 -1.61 10.37 18.42
CA HIS A 94 -1.75 11.03 17.12
C HIS A 94 -2.82 10.35 16.25
N PRO A 95 -3.32 10.99 15.17
CA PRO A 95 -4.22 10.35 14.21
C PRO A 95 -3.58 9.11 13.58
N HIS A 96 -4.40 8.12 13.21
CA HIS A 96 -3.93 6.90 12.52
C HIS A 96 -4.58 6.83 11.16
N ALA A 97 -3.81 6.43 10.14
CA ALA A 97 -4.40 6.03 8.88
C ALA A 97 -5.31 4.81 9.10
N ASP A 98 -6.54 4.90 8.59
CA ASP A 98 -7.56 3.86 8.67
C ASP A 98 -8.06 3.54 7.25
N SER A 99 -7.78 2.33 6.80
CA SER A 99 -8.16 1.81 5.48
C SER A 99 -9.66 1.88 5.20
N ALA A 100 -10.50 1.86 6.23
CA ALA A 100 -11.95 1.98 6.07
C ALA A 100 -12.40 3.39 5.63
N ALA A 101 -11.56 4.42 5.83
CA ALA A 101 -11.88 5.81 5.53
C ALA A 101 -11.15 6.37 4.30
N TRP A 102 -10.27 5.58 3.67
CA TRP A 102 -9.45 6.06 2.56
C TRP A 102 -10.24 6.29 1.27
N ASP A 103 -9.90 7.36 0.57
CA ASP A 103 -9.96 7.35 -0.89
C ASP A 103 -8.79 6.50 -1.43
N ALA A 104 -9.08 5.53 -2.29
CA ALA A 104 -8.06 4.60 -2.76
C ALA A 104 -6.99 5.27 -3.63
N ALA A 105 -7.36 6.31 -4.40
CA ALA A 105 -6.42 7.05 -5.25
C ALA A 105 -5.50 7.94 -4.39
N GLU A 106 -6.03 8.57 -3.34
CA GLU A 106 -5.23 9.27 -2.34
C GLU A 106 -4.25 8.30 -1.66
N ALA A 107 -4.74 7.15 -1.16
CA ALA A 107 -3.91 6.19 -0.44
C ALA A 107 -2.74 5.66 -1.28
N VAL A 108 -2.94 5.33 -2.56
CA VAL A 108 -1.83 4.88 -3.42
C VAL A 108 -0.87 6.00 -3.78
N THR A 109 -1.35 7.25 -3.87
CA THR A 109 -0.50 8.43 -4.07
C THR A 109 0.39 8.68 -2.87
N VAL A 110 -0.20 8.73 -1.66
CA VAL A 110 0.56 8.82 -0.41
C VAL A 110 1.55 7.66 -0.30
N GLY A 111 1.10 6.44 -0.57
CA GLY A 111 1.93 5.25 -0.53
C GLY A 111 3.16 5.34 -1.45
N ALA A 112 3.01 5.91 -2.65
CA ALA A 112 4.12 6.14 -3.57
C ALA A 112 5.08 7.24 -3.08
N HIS A 113 4.54 8.34 -2.54
CA HIS A 113 5.34 9.43 -1.96
C HIS A 113 6.20 8.94 -0.78
N LEU A 114 5.68 8.05 0.05
CA LEU A 114 6.42 7.43 1.16
C LEU A 114 7.63 6.60 0.72
N LEU A 115 7.80 6.29 -0.58
CA LEU A 115 8.95 5.55 -1.10
C LEU A 115 10.21 6.42 -1.30
N THR A 116 10.07 7.75 -1.19
CA THR A 116 11.17 8.71 -1.37
C THR A 116 11.21 9.70 -0.21
N GLU A 117 12.36 10.31 0.04
CA GLU A 117 12.45 11.34 1.08
C GLU A 117 11.78 12.64 0.60
N GLU A 118 11.92 13.00 -0.68
CA GLU A 118 11.27 14.18 -1.25
C GLU A 118 9.73 14.07 -1.24
N GLY A 119 9.17 12.87 -1.42
CA GLY A 119 7.73 12.64 -1.32
C GLY A 119 7.21 12.66 0.11
N LYS A 120 8.00 12.21 1.09
CA LYS A 120 7.63 12.35 2.51
C LYS A 120 7.52 13.81 2.93
N THR A 121 8.40 14.66 2.41
CA THR A 121 8.37 16.11 2.67
C THR A 121 7.11 16.77 2.13
N SER A 122 6.52 16.30 1.01
CA SER A 122 5.23 16.82 0.53
C SER A 122 4.02 16.40 1.38
N LEU A 123 4.19 15.46 2.31
CA LEU A 123 3.17 15.08 3.30
C LEU A 123 3.33 15.86 4.62
N ASP A 124 4.30 16.77 4.70
CA ASP A 124 4.53 17.62 5.85
C ASP A 124 3.50 18.79 5.84
N PRO A 125 2.63 18.90 6.85
CA PRO A 125 1.62 19.96 6.92
C PRO A 125 2.22 21.38 6.98
N ASP A 126 3.51 21.53 7.32
CA ASP A 126 4.19 22.82 7.35
C ASP A 126 4.71 23.28 5.96
N GLU A 127 4.74 22.41 4.93
CA GLU A 127 5.31 22.73 3.61
C GLU A 127 4.32 23.14 2.48
N TYR A 128 3.01 22.79 2.47
CA TYR A 128 1.89 23.51 1.78
C TYR A 128 0.51 22.79 1.84
N ASP A 129 -0.56 23.62 1.89
CA ASP A 129 -2.04 23.50 1.66
C ASP A 129 -2.73 22.11 1.45
N GLU A 130 -3.41 21.59 2.49
CA GLU A 130 -4.61 20.70 2.51
C GLU A 130 -4.75 19.55 1.46
N GLU A 131 -3.69 19.07 0.81
CA GLU A 131 -3.80 18.02 -0.23
C GLU A 131 -4.13 16.62 0.34
N PHE A 132 -3.71 16.35 1.57
CA PHE A 132 -3.91 15.06 2.24
C PHE A 132 -4.58 15.24 3.59
N ASP A 133 -5.56 14.38 3.89
CA ASP A 133 -6.38 14.48 5.09
C ASP A 133 -5.62 14.11 6.38
N LEU A 134 -4.46 13.48 6.25
CA LEU A 134 -3.69 12.92 7.35
C LEU A 134 -2.20 13.31 7.28
N PRO A 135 -1.57 13.65 8.42
CA PRO A 135 -0.16 14.01 8.45
C PRO A 135 0.73 12.75 8.32
N LEU A 136 2.01 12.95 7.99
CA LEU A 136 2.98 11.86 7.77
C LEU A 136 3.00 10.81 8.90
N GLU A 137 2.92 11.23 10.16
CA GLU A 137 2.97 10.36 11.34
C GLU A 137 1.83 9.34 11.34
N ALA A 138 0.66 9.72 10.81
CA ALA A 138 -0.50 8.83 10.71
C ALA A 138 -0.25 7.68 9.73
N TRP A 139 0.52 7.93 8.66
CA TRP A 139 0.82 6.98 7.60
C TRP A 139 2.02 6.08 7.91
N ILE A 140 2.96 6.53 8.75
CA ILE A 140 4.14 5.74 9.14
C ILE A 140 4.00 5.05 10.50
N CYS A 141 2.87 5.25 11.19
CA CYS A 141 2.64 4.69 12.52
C CYS A 141 2.67 3.15 12.49
N PRO A 142 3.48 2.49 13.34
CA PRO A 142 3.61 1.04 13.32
C PRO A 142 2.32 0.32 13.72
N LYS A 143 1.50 0.93 14.58
CA LYS A 143 0.19 0.38 14.97
C LYS A 143 -0.81 0.42 13.82
N ALA A 144 -0.88 1.56 13.11
CA ALA A 144 -1.73 1.71 11.93
C ALA A 144 -1.29 0.73 10.82
N LEU A 145 0.00 0.73 10.48
CA LEU A 145 0.56 -0.15 9.46
C LEU A 145 0.36 -1.63 9.76
N SER A 146 0.43 -2.04 11.03
CA SER A 146 0.18 -3.43 11.42
C SER A 146 -1.28 -3.82 11.18
N ALA A 147 -2.23 -2.92 11.44
CA ALA A 147 -3.65 -3.14 11.20
C ALA A 147 -3.96 -3.19 9.69
N ILE A 148 -3.45 -2.21 8.94
CA ILE A 148 -3.56 -2.12 7.47
C ILE A 148 -3.02 -3.39 6.81
N ALA A 149 -1.80 -3.81 7.16
CA ALA A 149 -1.21 -5.01 6.59
C ALA A 149 -2.03 -6.28 6.91
N ALA A 150 -2.60 -6.36 8.12
CA ALA A 150 -3.46 -7.49 8.48
C ALA A 150 -4.75 -7.53 7.66
N GLU A 151 -5.37 -6.38 7.39
CA GLU A 151 -6.55 -6.27 6.53
C GLU A 151 -6.25 -6.64 5.08
N GLY A 152 -5.14 -6.14 4.53
CA GLY A 152 -4.71 -6.48 3.18
C GLY A 152 -4.50 -7.99 3.02
N VAL A 153 -3.85 -8.64 4.00
CA VAL A 153 -3.67 -10.10 4.01
C VAL A 153 -5.01 -10.83 4.02
N ALA A 154 -5.94 -10.44 4.90
CA ALA A 154 -7.26 -11.08 4.98
C ALA A 154 -8.03 -10.96 3.66
N THR A 155 -8.04 -9.78 3.06
CA THR A 155 -8.73 -9.51 1.79
C THR A 155 -8.17 -10.36 0.64
N LEU A 156 -6.84 -10.48 0.55
CA LEU A 156 -6.16 -11.27 -0.48
C LEU A 156 -6.41 -12.77 -0.30
N GLU A 157 -6.38 -13.28 0.94
CA GLU A 157 -6.69 -14.68 1.24
C GLU A 157 -8.15 -15.04 0.88
N GLU A 158 -9.10 -14.16 1.18
CA GLU A 158 -10.50 -14.33 0.77
C GLU A 158 -10.64 -14.31 -0.76
N GLY A 159 -9.94 -13.40 -1.44
CA GLY A 159 -9.88 -13.36 -2.91
C GLY A 159 -9.38 -14.67 -3.51
N LEU A 160 -8.29 -15.22 -2.97
CA LEU A 160 -7.70 -16.48 -3.42
C LEU A 160 -8.66 -17.67 -3.22
N GLN A 161 -9.38 -17.72 -2.10
CA GLN A 161 -10.40 -18.74 -1.85
C GLN A 161 -11.54 -18.67 -2.88
N ARG A 162 -11.98 -17.46 -3.26
CA ARG A 162 -12.99 -17.28 -4.31
C ARG A 162 -12.50 -17.78 -5.68
N MET A 163 -11.24 -17.51 -6.02
CA MET A 163 -10.67 -17.97 -7.30
C MET A 163 -10.57 -19.49 -7.37
N THR A 164 -10.13 -20.13 -6.29
CA THR A 164 -9.95 -21.59 -6.23
C THR A 164 -11.26 -22.37 -6.17
N HIS A 165 -12.35 -21.78 -5.66
CA HIS A 165 -13.68 -22.39 -5.65
C HIS A 165 -14.50 -22.14 -6.92
N SER A 166 -14.00 -21.31 -7.85
CA SER A 166 -14.67 -21.01 -9.13
C SER A 166 -14.24 -21.93 -10.28
N LEU A 167 -13.33 -22.87 -10.02
CA LEU A 167 -12.81 -23.91 -10.93
C LEU A 167 -13.54 -25.24 -10.75
#